data_AF-A0A940FQN4-F1
#
_entry.id   AF-A0A940FQN4-F1
#
_cell.length_a   1.000
_cell.length_b   1.000
_cell.length_c   1.000
_cell.angle_alpha   90.00
_cell.angle_beta   90.00
_cell.angle_gamma   90.00
#
_symmetry.space_group_name_H-M   'P 1'
#
loop_
_entity.id
_entity.type
_entity.pdbx_description
1 polymer ?
#
loop_
_entity_poly.entity_id
_entity_poly.type
_entity_poly.pdbx_seq_one_letter_code
_entity_poly.pdbx_strand_id
1 'polypeptide(L)' 'AVAERLSALSEWTLEAIETAVRAAAEEAELGLGKVAQPLRAALTGRTTSPGIFDVLFHLGREETLGRLADQAKR' A
#
# COMPACT_ATOMS: atom_id res chain seq x y z
N ALA A 1 -7.08 -2.68 -7.05
CA ALA A 1 -7.30 -3.24 -5.70
C ALA A 1 -6.68 -2.39 -4.59
N VAL A 2 -5.37 -2.49 -4.26
CA VAL A 2 -4.81 -1.78 -3.09
C VAL A 2 -4.90 -0.26 -3.23
N ALA A 3 -4.48 0.30 -4.37
CA ALA A 3 -4.51 1.75 -4.60
C ALA A 3 -5.93 2.34 -4.50
N GLU A 4 -6.93 1.61 -5.01
CA GLU A 4 -8.34 2.00 -4.93
C GLU A 4 -8.87 1.98 -3.49
N ARG A 5 -8.50 0.95 -2.70
CA ARG A 5 -8.88 0.88 -1.29
C ARG A 5 -8.23 1.99 -0.46
N LEU A 6 -6.95 2.25 -0.69
CA LEU A 6 -6.23 3.34 -0.04
C LEU A 6 -6.80 4.71 -0.44
N SER A 7 -7.18 4.89 -1.71
CA SER A 7 -7.78 6.15 -2.17
C SER A 7 -9.20 6.36 -1.67
N ALA A 8 -9.90 5.32 -1.18
CA ALA A 8 -11.24 5.43 -0.59
C ALA A 8 -11.22 5.71 0.92
N LEU A 9 -10.06 5.72 1.58
CA LEU A 9 -9.97 5.99 3.01
C LEU A 9 -10.43 7.42 3.36
N SER A 10 -11.25 7.54 4.40
CA SER A 10 -11.66 8.82 4.98
C SER A 10 -10.55 9.44 5.84
N GLU A 11 -9.79 8.60 6.54
CA GLU A 11 -8.69 9.01 7.42
C GLU A 11 -7.42 8.21 7.12
N TRP A 12 -6.26 8.86 7.23
CA TRP A 12 -4.95 8.25 6.95
C TRP A 12 -4.25 7.80 8.24
N THR A 13 -4.85 6.83 8.93
CA THR A 13 -4.31 6.24 10.16
C THR A 13 -3.67 4.88 9.87
N LEU A 14 -2.75 4.43 10.74
CA LEU A 14 -2.10 3.13 10.60
C LEU A 14 -3.12 1.98 10.55
N GLU A 15 -4.15 2.03 11.40
CA GLU A 15 -5.24 1.05 11.46
C GLU A 15 -6.08 1.01 10.18
N ALA A 16 -6.45 2.18 9.65
CA ALA A 16 -7.22 2.28 8.40
C ALA A 16 -6.42 1.73 7.21
N ILE A 17 -5.12 2.06 7.14
CA ILE A 17 -4.20 1.57 6.12
C ILE A 17 -4.04 0.05 6.20
N GLU A 18 -3.78 -0.47 7.40
CA GLU A 18 -3.60 -1.91 7.61
C GLU A 18 -4.86 -2.69 7.22
N THR A 19 -6.03 -2.23 7.68
CA THR A 19 -7.33 -2.80 7.32
C THR A 19 -7.54 -2.82 5.80
N ALA A 20 -7.27 -1.71 5.11
CA ALA A 20 -7.44 -1.61 3.67
C ALA A 20 -6.52 -2.56 2.88
N VAL A 21 -5.24 -2.63 3.27
CA VAL A 21 -4.26 -3.49 2.59
C VAL A 21 -4.53 -4.97 2.85
N ARG A 22 -4.95 -5.33 4.08
CA ARG A 22 -5.32 -6.72 4.41
C ARG A 22 -6.56 -7.17 3.66
N ALA A 23 -7.60 -6.34 3.61
CA ALA A 23 -8.80 -6.63 2.83
C ALA A 23 -8.47 -6.80 1.34
N ALA A 24 -7.58 -5.97 0.78
CA ALA A 24 -7.13 -6.12 -0.61
C ALA A 24 -6.40 -7.45 -0.86
N ALA A 25 -5.63 -7.92 0.12
CA ALA A 25 -4.91 -9.19 0.03
C ALA A 25 -5.88 -10.38 0.11
N GLU A 26 -6.83 -10.33 1.04
CA GLU A 26 -7.88 -11.34 1.20
C GLU A 26 -8.74 -11.48 -0.05
N GLU A 27 -9.22 -10.36 -0.62
CA GLU A 27 -10.03 -10.37 -1.84
C GLU A 27 -9.30 -10.90 -3.07
N ALA A 28 -7.98 -10.70 -3.12
CA ALA A 28 -7.16 -11.26 -4.16
C ALA A 28 -6.79 -12.73 -3.92
N GLU A 29 -7.23 -13.32 -2.79
CA GLU A 29 -6.80 -14.64 -2.29
C GLU A 29 -5.26 -14.76 -2.20
N LEU A 30 -4.61 -13.61 -1.96
CA LEU A 30 -3.17 -13.49 -1.83
C LEU A 30 -2.81 -13.28 -0.36
N GLY A 31 -1.89 -14.07 0.17
CA GLY A 31 -1.32 -13.78 1.49
C GLY A 31 -0.67 -12.39 1.52
N LEU A 32 -0.74 -11.70 2.67
CA LEU A 32 -0.23 -10.32 2.83
C LEU A 32 1.20 -10.13 2.30
N GLY A 33 2.08 -11.12 2.43
CA GLY A 33 3.44 -11.04 1.91
C GLY A 33 3.52 -10.82 0.39
N LYS A 34 2.60 -11.42 -0.38
CA LYS A 34 2.52 -11.29 -1.84
C LYS A 34 2.01 -9.92 -2.29
N VAL A 35 1.27 -9.21 -1.43
CA VAL A 35 0.85 -7.83 -1.65
C VAL A 35 1.91 -6.84 -1.13
N ALA A 36 2.49 -7.12 0.03
CA ALA A 36 3.43 -6.23 0.70
C ALA A 36 4.76 -6.08 -0.05
N GLN A 37 5.31 -7.15 -0.65
CA GLN A 37 6.55 -7.04 -1.43
C GLN A 37 6.43 -6.09 -2.65
N PRO A 38 5.45 -6.23 -3.55
CA PRO A 38 5.29 -5.30 -4.66
C PRO A 38 4.96 -3.88 -4.19
N LEU A 39 4.20 -3.71 -3.10
CA LEU A 39 4.02 -2.38 -2.49
C LEU A 39 5.34 -1.77 -2.02
N ARG A 40 6.21 -2.54 -1.35
CA ARG A 40 7.55 -2.03 -0.94
C ARG A 40 8.36 -1.58 -2.13
N ALA A 41 8.41 -2.39 -3.19
CA ALA A 41 9.13 -2.05 -4.41
C ALA A 41 8.58 -0.76 -5.03
N ALA A 42 7.26 -0.64 -5.14
CA ALA A 42 6.60 0.54 -5.72
C ALA A 42 6.84 1.81 -4.89
N LEU A 43 6.81 1.71 -3.56
CA LEU A 43 6.88 2.86 -2.66
C LEU A 43 8.30 3.26 -2.29
N THR A 44 9.27 2.34 -2.32
CA THR A 44 10.62 2.61 -1.81
C THR A 44 11.72 2.37 -2.84
N GLY A 45 11.40 1.79 -4.00
CA GLY A 45 12.38 1.33 -4.99
C GLY A 45 13.23 0.16 -4.51
N ARG A 46 12.88 -0.47 -3.38
CA ARG A 46 13.62 -1.56 -2.74
C ARG A 46 12.67 -2.68 -2.32
N THR A 47 13.20 -3.90 -2.24
CA THR A 47 12.46 -5.07 -1.76
C THR A 47 12.46 -5.20 -0.23
N THR A 48 13.36 -4.48 0.45
CA THR A 48 13.45 -4.39 1.91
C THR A 48 13.16 -2.96 2.38
N SER A 49 12.37 -2.85 3.45
CA SER A 49 11.96 -1.59 4.07
C SER A 49 11.58 -1.85 5.55
N PRO A 50 11.34 -0.80 6.35
CA PRO A 50 10.52 -0.92 7.57
C PRO A 50 9.15 -1.56 7.30
N GLY A 51 8.31 -1.70 8.33
CA GLY A 51 6.95 -2.21 8.18
C GLY A 51 6.21 -1.52 7.04
N ILE A 52 5.53 -2.29 6.17
CA ILE A 52 4.89 -1.70 4.99
C ILE A 52 3.81 -0.68 5.38
N PHE A 53 3.13 -0.91 6.51
CA PHE A 53 2.14 0.02 7.06
C PHE A 53 2.79 1.29 7.57
N ASP A 54 3.97 1.20 8.21
CA ASP A 54 4.74 2.38 8.64
C ASP A 54 5.18 3.23 7.44
N VAL A 55 5.62 2.57 6.36
CA VAL A 55 5.99 3.25 5.10
C VAL A 55 4.79 4.00 4.53
N LEU A 56 3.63 3.34 4.40
CA LEU A 56 2.39 3.96 3.91
C LEU A 56 1.93 5.12 4.78
N PHE A 57 1.99 4.95 6.11
CA PHE A 57 1.63 6.00 7.06
C PHE A 57 2.55 7.21 6.94
N HIS A 58 3.87 6.98 6.91
CA HIS A 58 4.86 8.06 6.87
C HIS A 58 4.92 8.81 5.54
N LEU A 59 4.71 8.12 4.42
CA LEU A 59 4.60 8.79 3.11
C LEU A 59 3.35 9.66 3.02
N GLY A 60 2.28 9.30 3.72
CA GLY A 60 1.00 9.97 3.58
C GLY A 60 0.25 9.56 2.31
N ARG A 61 -1.00 10.03 2.20
CA ARG A 61 -1.94 9.63 1.14
C ARG A 61 -1.48 10.03 -0.25
N GLU A 62 -1.18 11.32 -0.43
CA GLU A 62 -0.89 11.89 -1.75
C GLU A 62 0.34 11.24 -2.38
N GLU A 63 1.43 11.17 -1.61
CA GLU A 63 2.69 10.57 -2.07
C GLU A 63 2.55 9.07 -2.34
N THR A 64 1.85 8.35 -1.47
CA THR A 64 1.56 6.92 -1.66
C THR A 64 0.83 6.69 -2.99
N LEU A 65 -0.28 7.40 -3.21
CA LEU A 65 -1.09 7.22 -4.42
C LEU A 65 -0.35 7.67 -5.67
N GLY A 66 0.45 8.74 -5.58
CA GLY A 66 1.31 9.21 -6.68
C GLY A 66 2.31 8.13 -7.12
N ARG A 67 3.08 7.57 -6.17
CA ARG A 67 4.05 6.49 -6.47
C ARG A 67 3.39 5.24 -7.06
N LEU A 68 2.22 4.85 -6.53
CA LEU A 68 1.47 3.71 -7.06
C LEU A 68 0.96 3.97 -8.49
N ALA A 69 0.46 5.18 -8.77
CA ALA A 69 0.02 5.57 -10.10
C ALA A 69 1.18 5.58 -11.11
N ASP A 70 2.38 5.99 -10.70
CA ASP A 70 3.57 5.97 -11.55
C ASP A 70 4.00 4.54 -11.92
N GLN A 71 3.86 3.58 -11.01
CA GLN A 71 4.14 2.17 -11.34
C GLN A 71 3.05 1.55 -12.22
N ALA A 72 1.80 1.96 -12.09
CA ALA A 72 0.70 1.44 -12.92
C ALA A 72 0.79 1.90 -14.40
N LYS A 73 1.53 2.97 -14.68
CA LYS A 73 1.76 3.49 -16.05
C LYS A 73 2.97 2.85 -16.75
N ARG A 74 3.77 2.06 -16.04
CA ARG A 74 4.96 1.37 -16.57
C ARG A 74 4.59 0.00 -17.09
#